data_AF-A0A449B4K8-F1
#
_entry.id   AF-A0A449B4K8-F1
#
_cell.length_a   1.000
_cell.length_b   1.000
_cell.length_c   1.000
_cell.angle_alpha   90.00
_cell.angle_beta   90.00
_cell.angle_gamma   90.00
#
_symmetry.space_group_name_H-M   'P 1'
#
loop_
_entity.id
_entity.type
_entity.pdbx_description
1 polymer ?
#
loop_
_entity_poly.entity_id
_entity_poly.type
_entity_poly.pdbx_seq_one_letter_code
_entity_poly.pdbx_strand_id
1 'polypeptide(L)'
;MKKIKIFEFFSGIGSQLKALKNISKKLNINVSSAGACDFYIDAIVSYMAINYGKLDPENILSKEDIIAKLSKYNLSNNSKDIVSEKYFNRLNEEKLRNLFSYLYSFINNNYFKNRYKKLNERERERIWY
;
A
#
# COMPACT_ATOMS: atom_id res chain seq x y z
N MET A 1 14.43 -23.39 0.78
CA MET A 1 13.37 -22.61 0.10
C MET A 1 14.00 -21.39 -0.58
N LYS A 2 13.89 -21.25 -1.92
CA LYS A 2 14.46 -20.11 -2.66
C LYS A 2 13.69 -18.83 -2.31
N LYS A 3 14.38 -17.69 -2.16
CA LYS A 3 13.76 -16.39 -1.88
C LYS A 3 13.63 -15.59 -3.18
N ILE A 4 12.42 -15.15 -3.49
CA ILE A 4 12.12 -14.26 -4.62
C ILE A 4 11.66 -12.92 -4.06
N LYS A 5 12.31 -11.85 -4.53
CA LYS A 5 11.90 -10.46 -4.28
C LYS A 5 11.40 -9.88 -5.58
N ILE A 6 10.12 -9.49 -5.62
CA ILE A 6 9.51 -8.88 -6.81
C ILE A 6 9.40 -7.37 -6.62
N PHE A 7 9.71 -6.60 -7.66
CA PHE A 7 9.34 -5.20 -7.78
C PHE A 7 8.35 -5.04 -8.93
N GLU A 8 7.22 -4.36 -8.69
CA GLU A 8 6.12 -4.26 -9.65
C GLU A 8 6.00 -2.84 -10.21
N PHE A 9 6.33 -2.62 -11.49
CA PHE A 9 5.97 -1.39 -12.20
C PHE A 9 4.56 -1.51 -12.78
N PHE A 10 3.79 -0.43 -12.72
CA PHE A 10 2.38 -0.43 -13.14
C PHE A 10 1.62 -1.55 -12.41
N SER A 11 1.77 -1.57 -11.08
CA SER A 11 1.33 -2.70 -10.25
C SER A 11 -0.18 -2.93 -10.31
N GLY A 12 -0.96 -1.89 -10.64
CA GLY A 12 -2.41 -1.94 -10.54
C GLY A 12 -2.80 -2.38 -9.14
N ILE A 13 -3.66 -3.41 -9.07
CA ILE A 13 -4.12 -3.99 -7.79
C ILE A 13 -3.17 -5.06 -7.21
N GLY A 14 -2.00 -5.30 -7.80
CA GLY A 14 -0.98 -6.22 -7.27
C GLY A 14 -1.27 -7.68 -7.58
N SER A 15 -1.74 -7.95 -8.80
CA SER A 15 -2.03 -9.31 -9.27
C SER A 15 -0.77 -10.18 -9.35
N GLN A 16 0.38 -9.57 -9.64
CA GLN A 16 1.66 -10.25 -9.83
C GLN A 16 2.16 -10.81 -8.50
N LEU A 17 2.23 -9.98 -7.44
CA LEU A 17 2.54 -10.45 -6.09
C LEU A 17 1.54 -11.50 -5.59
N LYS A 18 0.23 -11.30 -5.83
CA LYS A 18 -0.81 -12.24 -5.40
C LYS A 18 -0.66 -13.60 -6.09
N ALA A 19 -0.42 -13.62 -7.39
CA ALA A 19 -0.21 -14.85 -8.16
C ALA A 19 1.02 -15.62 -7.65
N LEU A 20 2.14 -14.94 -7.42
CA LEU A 20 3.35 -15.55 -6.88
C LEU A 20 3.12 -16.13 -5.47
N LYS A 21 2.41 -15.42 -4.59
CA LYS A 21 2.03 -15.93 -3.27
C LYS A 21 1.19 -17.21 -3.39
N ASN A 22 0.22 -17.27 -4.31
CA ASN A 22 -0.65 -18.44 -4.49
C ASN A 22 0.13 -19.70 -4.90
N ILE A 23 1.14 -19.57 -5.76
CA ILE A 23 1.94 -20.73 -6.23
C ILE A 23 3.16 -21.02 -5.35
N SER A 24 3.43 -20.20 -4.33
CA SER A 24 4.67 -20.23 -3.54
C SER A 24 4.91 -21.57 -2.85
N LYS A 25 3.86 -22.13 -2.22
CA LYS A 25 3.91 -23.43 -1.53
C LYS A 25 4.18 -24.57 -2.51
N LYS A 26 3.50 -24.58 -3.66
CA LYS A 26 3.68 -25.60 -4.72
C LYS A 26 5.11 -25.61 -5.25
N LEU A 27 5.73 -24.44 -5.37
CA LEU A 27 7.08 -24.28 -5.92
C LEU A 27 8.19 -24.28 -4.86
N ASN A 28 7.86 -24.42 -3.57
CA ASN A 28 8.81 -24.31 -2.46
C ASN A 28 9.70 -23.04 -2.57
N ILE A 29 9.03 -21.90 -2.78
CA ILE A 29 9.63 -20.56 -2.85
C ILE A 29 9.03 -19.66 -1.77
N ASN A 30 9.82 -18.71 -1.28
CA ASN A 30 9.38 -17.63 -0.41
C ASN A 30 9.35 -16.33 -1.22
N VAL A 31 8.17 -15.74 -1.37
CA VAL A 31 7.94 -14.53 -2.17
C VAL A 31 7.76 -13.34 -1.25
N SER A 32 8.47 -12.26 -1.54
CA SER A 32 8.34 -10.98 -0.84
C SER A 32 8.34 -9.83 -1.83
N SER A 33 7.63 -8.74 -1.51
CA SER A 33 7.70 -7.51 -2.31
C SER A 33 8.96 -6.72 -1.94
N ALA A 34 9.71 -6.29 -2.95
CA ALA A 34 10.76 -5.28 -2.84
C ALA A 34 10.18 -3.86 -2.94
N GLY A 35 8.99 -3.71 -3.51
CA GLY A 35 8.29 -2.45 -3.74
C GLY A 35 7.33 -2.56 -4.91
N ALA A 36 6.53 -1.52 -5.11
CA ALA A 36 5.63 -1.37 -6.23
C ALA A 36 5.59 0.10 -6.66
N CYS A 37 5.24 0.33 -7.92
CA CYS A 37 5.09 1.66 -8.49
C CYS A 37 3.76 1.74 -9.23
N ASP A 38 2.92 2.65 -8.75
CA ASP A 38 1.68 3.06 -9.38
C ASP A 38 1.37 4.49 -8.91
N PHE A 39 0.48 5.14 -9.64
CA PHE A 39 0.02 6.50 -9.36
C PHE A 39 -1.51 6.59 -9.23
N TYR A 40 -2.24 5.55 -9.64
CA TYR A 40 -3.70 5.54 -9.56
C TYR A 40 -4.15 5.22 -8.14
N ILE A 41 -4.83 6.18 -7.51
CA ILE A 41 -5.23 6.13 -6.10
C ILE A 41 -6.02 4.86 -5.78
N ASP A 42 -7.06 4.53 -6.54
CA ASP A 42 -7.90 3.36 -6.23
C ASP A 42 -7.14 2.05 -6.45
N ALA A 43 -6.23 1.99 -7.42
CA ALA A 43 -5.36 0.85 -7.62
C ALA A 43 -4.40 0.65 -6.45
N ILE A 44 -3.77 1.72 -5.96
CA ILE A 44 -2.88 1.69 -4.79
C ILE A 44 -3.63 1.22 -3.54
N VAL A 45 -4.81 1.81 -3.27
CA VAL A 45 -5.66 1.40 -2.13
C VAL A 45 -6.01 -0.07 -2.23
N SER A 46 -6.44 -0.53 -3.41
CA SER A 46 -6.77 -1.94 -3.67
C SER A 46 -5.56 -2.86 -3.52
N TYR A 47 -4.39 -2.46 -4.05
CA TYR A 47 -3.13 -3.18 -3.94
C TYR A 47 -2.79 -3.44 -2.49
N MET A 48 -2.84 -2.38 -1.67
CA MET A 48 -2.52 -2.46 -0.25
C MET A 48 -3.52 -3.33 0.50
N ALA A 49 -4.82 -3.17 0.22
CA ALA A 49 -5.87 -3.98 0.83
C ALA A 49 -5.74 -5.48 0.50
N ILE A 50 -5.50 -5.83 -0.77
CA ILE A 50 -5.38 -7.22 -1.24
C ILE A 50 -4.12 -7.90 -0.67
N ASN A 51 -3.00 -7.19 -0.63
CA ASN A 51 -1.70 -7.78 -0.33
C ASN A 51 -1.26 -7.66 1.12
N TYR A 52 -1.79 -6.70 1.87
CA TYR A 52 -1.40 -6.36 3.24
C TYR A 52 -2.58 -6.20 4.21
N GLY A 53 -3.83 -6.34 3.73
CA GLY A 53 -5.02 -6.28 4.56
C GLY A 53 -5.52 -4.86 4.83
N LYS A 54 -6.50 -4.76 5.73
CA LYS A 54 -7.10 -3.47 6.12
C LYS A 54 -6.11 -2.67 6.96
N LEU A 55 -5.95 -1.39 6.64
CA LEU A 55 -5.10 -0.48 7.38
C LEU A 55 -5.96 0.46 8.23
N ASP A 56 -5.54 0.70 9.46
CA ASP A 56 -6.22 1.65 10.35
C ASP A 56 -6.01 3.09 9.87
N PRO A 57 -7.03 3.96 9.93
CA PRO A 57 -6.90 5.37 9.57
C PRO A 57 -5.81 6.10 10.38
N GLU A 58 -5.20 7.12 9.79
CA GLU A 58 -4.22 7.96 10.48
C GLU A 58 -4.90 8.95 11.42
N ASN A 59 -4.58 8.83 12.70
CA ASN A 59 -5.21 9.56 13.80
C ASN A 59 -4.22 10.45 14.57
N ILE A 60 -2.92 10.40 14.27
CA ILE A 60 -1.89 11.14 15.00
C ILE A 60 -1.59 12.47 14.29
N LEU A 61 -1.49 12.45 12.95
CA LEU A 61 -1.13 13.62 12.17
C LEU A 61 -2.29 14.61 12.05
N SER A 62 -1.97 15.90 11.97
CA SER A 62 -2.94 16.94 11.60
C SER A 62 -3.43 16.74 10.15
N LYS A 63 -4.59 17.32 9.81
CA LYS A 63 -5.12 17.29 8.45
C LYS A 63 -4.14 17.96 7.47
N GLU A 64 -3.55 19.06 7.90
CA GLU A 64 -2.59 19.86 7.14
C GLU A 64 -1.32 19.06 6.85
N ASP A 65 -0.78 18.34 7.85
CA ASP A 65 0.39 17.46 7.67
C ASP A 65 0.11 16.31 6.68
N ILE A 66 -1.08 15.72 6.77
CA ILE A 66 -1.53 14.67 5.86
C ILE A 66 -1.55 15.19 4.42
N ILE A 67 -2.16 16.35 4.19
CA ILE A 67 -2.25 16.99 2.88
C ILE A 67 -0.85 17.36 2.37
N ALA A 68 -0.01 17.96 3.22
CA ALA A 68 1.35 18.35 2.87
C ALA A 68 2.23 17.15 2.50
N LYS A 69 1.99 15.97 3.10
CA LYS A 69 2.70 14.74 2.74
C LYS A 69 2.21 14.15 1.41
N LEU A 70 0.90 14.05 1.19
CA LEU A 70 0.35 13.46 -0.03
C LEU A 70 0.56 14.34 -1.27
N SER A 71 0.48 15.66 -1.11
CA SER A 71 0.60 16.62 -2.23
C SER A 71 2.01 16.69 -2.83
N LYS A 72 3.00 16.00 -2.23
CA LYS A 72 4.36 15.85 -2.79
C LYS A 72 4.45 14.80 -3.90
N TYR A 73 3.39 14.03 -4.13
CA TYR A 73 3.39 12.91 -5.07
C TYR A 73 2.38 13.14 -6.20
N ASN A 74 2.77 12.72 -7.40
CA ASN A 74 1.93 12.80 -8.60
C ASN A 74 0.93 11.65 -8.62
N LEU A 75 -0.15 11.77 -7.86
CA LEU A 75 -1.23 10.80 -7.78
C LEU A 75 -2.36 11.14 -8.75
N SER A 76 -3.09 10.14 -9.20
CA SER A 76 -4.23 10.26 -10.11
C SER A 76 -5.50 9.67 -9.48
N ASN A 77 -6.64 10.33 -9.66
CA ASN A 77 -7.95 9.80 -9.29
C ASN A 77 -8.73 9.21 -10.47
N ASN A 78 -8.17 9.24 -11.69
CA ASN A 78 -8.82 8.76 -12.91
C ASN A 78 -7.88 7.88 -13.77
N SER A 79 -6.73 7.49 -13.23
CA SER A 79 -5.64 6.74 -13.89
C SER A 79 -4.96 7.43 -15.08
N LYS A 80 -5.26 8.71 -15.31
CA LYS A 80 -4.79 9.46 -16.50
C LYS A 80 -4.11 10.76 -16.11
N ASP A 81 -4.79 11.58 -15.33
CA ASP A 81 -4.38 12.93 -14.98
C ASP A 81 -3.97 13.02 -13.51
N ILE A 82 -3.00 13.88 -13.21
CA ILE A 82 -2.59 14.18 -11.84
C ILE A 82 -3.71 14.97 -11.16
N VAL A 83 -3.99 14.64 -9.90
CA VAL A 83 -4.99 15.35 -9.11
C VAL A 83 -4.59 16.81 -8.90
N SER A 84 -5.57 17.72 -8.89
CA SER A 84 -5.32 19.13 -8.58
C SER A 84 -4.76 19.33 -7.18
N GLU A 85 -4.04 20.42 -6.91
CA GLU A 85 -3.54 20.79 -5.57
C GLU A 85 -4.63 20.86 -4.49
N LYS A 86 -5.87 21.18 -4.89
CA LYS A 86 -7.02 21.26 -3.97
C LYS A 86 -7.70 19.90 -3.74
N TYR A 87 -7.25 18.82 -4.38
CA TYR A 87 -7.92 17.52 -4.34
C TYR A 87 -8.05 16.99 -2.90
N PHE A 88 -6.93 16.87 -2.18
CA PHE A 88 -6.94 16.37 -0.80
C PHE A 88 -7.65 17.32 0.17
N ASN A 89 -7.59 18.63 -0.07
CA ASN A 89 -8.29 19.65 0.72
C ASN A 89 -9.82 19.48 0.68
N ARG A 90 -10.36 19.05 -0.47
CA ARG A 90 -11.81 18.86 -0.69
C ARG A 90 -12.36 17.56 -0.11
N LEU A 91 -11.49 16.63 0.28
CA LEU A 91 -11.93 15.40 0.93
C LEU A 91 -12.41 15.71 2.35
N ASN A 92 -13.48 15.02 2.78
CA ASN A 92 -13.81 15.00 4.20
C ASN A 92 -12.65 14.37 4.99
N GLU A 93 -12.50 14.77 6.25
CA GLU A 93 -11.31 14.41 7.03
C GLU A 93 -11.22 12.91 7.28
N GLU A 94 -12.34 12.24 7.57
CA GLU A 94 -12.38 10.79 7.78
C GLU A 94 -11.87 10.01 6.56
N LYS A 95 -12.37 10.36 5.37
CA LYS A 95 -11.94 9.76 4.10
C LYS A 95 -10.47 10.05 3.84
N LEU A 96 -10.02 11.27 4.09
CA LEU A 96 -8.62 11.65 3.90
C LEU A 96 -7.69 10.84 4.82
N ARG A 97 -8.05 10.67 6.10
CA ARG A 97 -7.28 9.89 7.07
C ARG A 97 -7.21 8.41 6.71
N ASN A 98 -8.32 7.83 6.26
CA ASN A 98 -8.35 6.46 5.74
C ASN A 98 -7.45 6.33 4.51
N LEU A 99 -7.62 7.24 3.54
CA LEU A 99 -6.89 7.22 2.28
C LEU A 99 -5.38 7.38 2.50
N PHE A 100 -4.99 8.26 3.42
CA PHE A 100 -3.59 8.51 3.77
C PHE A 100 -2.87 7.24 4.21
N SER A 101 -3.49 6.43 5.08
CA SER A 101 -2.88 5.20 5.58
C SER A 101 -2.48 4.26 4.44
N TYR A 102 -3.32 4.11 3.42
CA TYR A 102 -3.03 3.28 2.25
C TYR A 102 -1.98 3.91 1.33
N LEU A 103 -2.19 5.15 0.90
CA LEU A 103 -1.31 5.82 -0.05
C LEU A 103 0.09 6.01 0.52
N TYR A 104 0.19 6.54 1.74
CA TYR A 104 1.47 6.84 2.36
C TYR A 104 2.22 5.57 2.78
N SER A 105 1.52 4.49 3.12
CA SER A 105 2.16 3.18 3.33
C SER A 105 2.74 2.58 2.05
N PHE A 106 2.04 2.72 0.93
CA PHE A 106 2.53 2.28 -0.38
C PHE A 106 3.80 3.04 -0.79
N ILE A 107 3.81 4.36 -0.59
CA ILE A 107 4.91 5.23 -0.97
C ILE A 107 6.08 5.16 0.02
N ASN A 108 5.81 5.05 1.31
CA ASN A 108 6.81 5.10 2.38
C ASN A 108 6.83 3.81 3.20
N ASN A 109 7.72 2.90 2.80
CA ASN A 109 7.90 1.62 3.47
C ASN A 109 8.32 1.74 4.94
N ASN A 110 9.03 2.81 5.33
CA ASN A 110 9.40 3.02 6.73
C ASN A 110 8.18 3.39 7.58
N TYR A 111 7.29 4.24 7.07
CA TYR A 111 6.00 4.52 7.70
C TYR A 111 5.17 3.24 7.86
N PHE A 112 5.01 2.47 6.78
CA PHE A 112 4.26 1.21 6.80
C PHE A 112 4.82 0.25 7.85
N LYS A 113 6.13 0.00 7.82
CA LYS A 113 6.79 -0.91 8.78
C LYS A 113 6.64 -0.43 10.21
N ASN A 114 6.79 0.86 10.48
CA ASN A 114 6.71 1.38 11.85
C ASN A 114 5.29 1.30 12.41
N ARG A 115 4.27 1.58 11.59
CA ARG A 115 2.87 1.55 12.00
C ARG A 115 2.30 0.12 12.10
N TYR A 116 2.67 -0.76 11.18
CA TYR A 116 2.05 -2.09 11.03
C TYR A 116 2.99 -3.26 11.35
N LYS A 117 4.10 -3.00 12.04
CA LYS A 117 5.13 -4.00 12.45
C LYS A 117 4.58 -5.27 13.11
N LYS A 118 3.40 -5.18 13.76
CA LYS A 118 2.74 -6.31 14.45
C LYS A 118 2.07 -7.35 13.53
N LEU A 119 1.75 -7.04 12.28
CA LEU A 119 1.13 -8.01 11.36
C LEU A 119 2.13 -9.07 10.83
N ASN A 120 3.42 -8.77 10.91
CA ASN A 120 4.42 -9.58 10.22
C ASN A 120 4.88 -10.82 10.97
N GLU A 121 4.86 -10.91 12.30
CA GLU A 121 5.37 -12.13 12.98
C GLU A 121 4.28 -13.18 13.23
N ARG A 122 3.14 -12.80 13.83
CA ARG A 122 2.11 -13.77 14.25
C ARG A 122 1.30 -14.38 13.12
N GLU A 123 1.04 -13.65 12.03
CA GLU A 123 0.32 -14.18 10.87
C GLU A 123 1.24 -14.97 9.93
N ARG A 124 2.54 -14.64 9.88
CA ARG A 124 3.52 -15.50 9.22
C ARG A 124 3.56 -16.86 9.89
N GLU A 125 3.56 -16.95 11.22
CA GLU A 125 3.58 -18.24 11.94
C GLU A 125 2.28 -19.03 11.79
N ARG A 126 1.11 -18.38 11.77
CA ARG A 126 -0.20 -19.07 11.67
C ARG A 126 -0.56 -19.62 10.29
N ILE A 127 0.14 -19.22 9.22
CA ILE A 127 -0.07 -19.78 7.88
C ILE A 127 0.77 -21.05 7.66
N TRP A 128 1.67 -21.39 8.60
CA TRP A 128 2.58 -22.55 8.51
C TRP A 128 2.35 -23.62 9.60
N TYR A 129 1.30 -23.52 10.41
CA TYR A 129 0.77 -24.60 11.26
C TYR A 129 -0.63 -24.97 10.77
#